data_AF-A0A1F2YC51-F1
#
_entry.id   AF-A0A1F2YC51-F1
#
_cell.length_a   1.000
_cell.length_b   1.000
_cell.length_c   1.000
_cell.angle_alpha   90.00
_cell.angle_beta   90.00
_cell.angle_gamma   90.00
#
_symmetry.space_group_name_H-M   'P 1'
#
loop_
_entity.id
_entity.type
_entity.pdbx_description
1 polymer ?
#
loop_
_entity_poly.entity_id
_entity_poly.type
_entity_poly.pdbx_seq_one_letter_code
_entity_poly.pdbx_strand_id
1 'polypeptide(L)'
;MAFWLAGFRWHEGLAATRVEYAESVARLRPYGYFVVANIAAFAIVLGPAVAAAIARLRHRGAWLLVGGALVAVALADLSGLSKAEVERIWLPLVPWVLLATSSLPAVRRRTWLGVQVAAGLALELAVIQPW
;
A
#
# COMPACT_ATOMS: atom_id res chain seq x y z
N MET A 1 -12.66 5.24 -22.53
CA MET A 1 -12.63 5.53 -23.98
C MET A 1 -12.82 7.02 -24.27
N ALA A 2 -13.82 7.69 -23.68
CA ALA A 2 -14.11 9.11 -23.92
C ALA A 2 -12.89 10.05 -23.71
N PHE A 3 -12.10 9.86 -22.66
CA PHE A 3 -10.86 10.62 -22.43
C PHE A 3 -9.85 10.52 -23.58
N TRP A 4 -9.63 9.30 -24.09
CA TRP A 4 -8.70 9.07 -25.19
C TRP A 4 -9.19 9.72 -26.49
N LEU A 5 -10.51 9.69 -26.73
CA LEU A 5 -11.16 10.38 -27.85
C LEU A 5 -11.13 11.90 -27.70
N ALA A 6 -11.16 12.41 -26.46
CA ALA A 6 -10.98 13.83 -26.14
C ALA A 6 -9.51 14.29 -26.18
N GLY A 7 -8.59 13.45 -26.67
CA GLY A 7 -7.17 13.78 -26.85
C GLY A 7 -6.28 13.45 -25.66
N PHE A 8 -6.81 12.93 -24.55
CA PHE A 8 -5.98 12.57 -23.40
C PHE A 8 -5.12 11.34 -23.71
N ARG A 9 -3.81 11.56 -23.75
CA ARG A 9 -2.81 10.51 -23.84
C ARG A 9 -2.20 10.26 -22.47
N TRP A 10 -2.29 9.02 -21.98
CA TRP A 10 -1.81 8.68 -20.63
C TRP A 10 -0.30 8.98 -20.44
N HIS A 11 0.50 8.79 -21.48
CA HIS A 11 1.95 8.98 -21.41
C HIS A 11 2.33 10.46 -21.30
N GLU A 12 1.62 11.33 -22.01
CA GLU A 12 1.77 12.79 -21.90
C GLU A 12 1.33 13.26 -20.52
N GLY A 13 0.21 12.75 -20.01
CA GLY A 13 -0.27 13.03 -18.65
C GLY A 13 0.74 12.61 -17.58
N LEU A 14 1.36 11.43 -17.73
CA LEU A 14 2.41 10.96 -16.82
C LEU A 14 3.67 11.83 -16.89
N ALA A 15 4.10 12.23 -18.10
CA ALA A 15 5.25 13.12 -18.27
C ALA A 15 4.99 14.49 -17.62
N ALA A 16 3.83 15.09 -17.86
CA ALA A 16 3.43 16.36 -17.24
C ALA A 16 3.39 16.24 -15.71
N THR A 17 2.85 15.14 -15.18
CA THR A 17 2.79 14.89 -13.73
C THR A 17 4.19 14.78 -13.12
N ARG A 18 5.15 14.16 -13.81
CA ARG A 18 6.53 14.07 -13.31
C ARG A 18 7.21 15.44 -13.19
N VAL A 19 6.94 16.34 -14.15
CA VAL A 19 7.48 17.70 -14.12
C VAL A 19 6.91 18.46 -12.92
N GLU A 20 5.58 18.52 -12.82
CA GLU A 20 4.91 19.22 -11.70
C GLU A 20 5.29 18.63 -10.34
N TYR A 21 5.36 17.30 -10.25
CA TYR A 21 5.75 16.62 -9.01
C TYR A 21 7.20 16.94 -8.61
N ALA A 22 8.11 17.08 -9.57
CA ALA A 22 9.50 17.48 -9.30
C ALA A 22 9.63 18.94 -8.84
N GLU A 23 8.70 19.81 -9.26
CA GLU A 23 8.63 21.21 -8.85
C GLU A 23 7.85 21.41 -7.54
N SER A 24 7.04 20.44 -7.14
CA SER A 24 6.28 20.44 -5.89
C SER A 24 7.13 20.28 -4.62
N VAL A 25 6.47 20.32 -3.45
CA VAL A 25 7.05 20.01 -2.12
C VAL A 25 7.73 18.65 -2.08
N ALA A 26 7.41 17.73 -3.01
CA ALA A 26 8.10 16.45 -3.12
C ALA A 26 9.62 16.61 -3.36
N ARG A 27 10.11 17.74 -3.88
CA ARG A 27 11.54 18.02 -4.03
C ARG A 27 12.29 18.04 -2.70
N LEU A 28 11.61 18.41 -1.61
CA LEU A 28 12.17 18.46 -0.25
C LEU A 28 12.14 17.11 0.46
N ARG A 29 11.41 16.12 -0.09
CA ARG A 29 11.22 14.78 0.49
C ARG A 29 12.36 13.85 0.03
N PRO A 30 13.25 13.38 0.92
CA PRO A 30 14.38 12.53 0.55
C PRO A 30 13.92 11.17 -0.01
N TYR A 31 14.32 10.84 -1.24
CA TYR A 31 13.85 9.62 -1.91
C TYR A 31 14.16 8.35 -1.11
N GLY A 32 15.41 8.16 -0.68
CA GLY A 32 15.83 6.94 0.01
C GLY A 32 15.09 6.69 1.33
N TYR A 33 14.76 7.76 2.07
CA TYR A 33 13.94 7.64 3.28
C TYR A 33 12.53 7.16 2.93
N PHE A 34 11.89 7.80 1.95
CA PHE A 34 10.50 7.52 1.63
C PHE A 34 10.28 6.15 0.98
N VAL A 35 11.23 5.63 0.20
CA VAL A 35 11.14 4.24 -0.32
C VAL A 35 10.96 3.23 0.83
N VAL A 36 11.66 3.42 1.95
CA VAL A 36 11.54 2.51 3.10
C VAL A 36 10.32 2.87 3.97
N ALA A 37 10.15 4.16 4.28
CA ALA A 37 9.09 4.63 5.17
C ALA A 37 7.69 4.33 4.61
N ASN A 38 7.51 4.45 3.29
CA ASN A 38 6.27 4.13 2.59
C ASN A 38 5.88 2.66 2.75
N ILE A 39 6.82 1.75 2.49
CA ILE A 39 6.61 0.30 2.64
C ILE A 39 6.34 -0.07 4.10
N ALA A 40 7.05 0.56 5.04
CA ALA A 40 6.80 0.37 6.47
C ALA A 40 5.38 0.81 6.86
N ALA A 41 4.95 1.99 6.43
CA ALA A 41 3.59 2.50 6.69
C ALA A 41 2.52 1.57 6.11
N PHE A 42 2.72 1.06 4.89
CA PHE A 42 1.81 0.10 4.28
C PHE A 42 1.75 -1.23 5.04
N ALA A 43 2.90 -1.76 5.46
CA ALA A 43 2.97 -2.97 6.26
C ALA A 43 2.26 -2.80 7.62
N ILE A 44 2.37 -1.63 8.23
CA ILE A 44 1.66 -1.27 9.47
C ILE A 44 0.14 -1.32 9.26
N VAL A 45 -0.37 -0.72 8.17
CA VAL A 45 -1.81 -0.72 7.84
C VAL A 45 -2.34 -2.14 7.59
N LEU A 46 -1.55 -2.98 6.91
CA LEU A 46 -1.93 -4.38 6.66
C LEU A 46 -1.93 -5.22 7.95
N GLY A 47 -0.97 -4.94 8.84
CA GLY A 47 -0.83 -5.61 10.11
C GLY A 47 -0.38 -7.08 10.04
N PRO A 48 -0.15 -7.70 11.21
CA PRO A 48 0.52 -8.99 11.32
C PRO A 48 -0.28 -10.17 10.73
N ALA A 49 -1.62 -10.10 10.73
CA ALA A 49 -2.44 -11.18 10.19
C ALA A 49 -2.27 -11.33 8.68
N VAL A 50 -2.11 -10.22 7.96
CA VAL A 50 -1.88 -10.23 6.51
C VAL A 50 -0.49 -10.78 6.20
N ALA A 51 0.54 -10.37 6.94
CA ALA A 51 1.89 -10.90 6.77
C ALA A 51 1.93 -12.43 6.93
N ALA A 52 1.28 -12.95 7.98
CA ALA A 52 1.16 -14.39 8.21
C ALA A 52 0.33 -15.10 7.12
N ALA A 53 -0.68 -14.43 6.58
CA ALA A 53 -1.55 -14.98 5.55
C ALA A 53 -0.85 -15.05 4.18
N ILE A 54 -0.04 -14.06 3.82
CA ILE A 54 0.76 -14.07 2.58
C ILE A 54 1.67 -15.30 2.55
N ALA A 55 2.33 -15.64 3.67
CA ALA A 55 3.20 -16.83 3.77
C ALA A 55 2.45 -18.17 3.57
N ARG A 56 1.13 -18.17 3.78
CA ARG A 56 0.25 -19.35 3.69
C ARG A 56 -0.59 -19.37 2.42
N LEU A 57 -0.50 -18.34 1.59
CA LEU A 57 -1.32 -18.22 0.40
C LEU A 57 -0.88 -19.23 -0.68
N ARG A 58 -1.78 -20.18 -1.02
CA ARG A 58 -1.53 -21.21 -2.05
C ARG A 58 -2.55 -21.19 -3.18
N HIS A 59 -3.69 -20.54 -3.00
CA HIS A 59 -4.73 -20.46 -4.02
C HIS A 59 -4.30 -19.52 -5.15
N ARG A 60 -4.18 -20.04 -6.38
CA ARG A 60 -3.64 -19.30 -7.54
C ARG A 60 -4.38 -18.00 -7.84
N GLY A 61 -5.72 -17.99 -7.83
CA GLY A 61 -6.51 -16.78 -8.11
C GLY A 61 -6.23 -15.65 -7.12
N ALA A 62 -6.37 -15.92 -5.83
CA ALA A 62 -5.99 -14.99 -4.76
C ALA A 62 -4.51 -14.59 -4.83
N TRP A 63 -3.59 -15.50 -5.18
CA TRP A 63 -2.17 -15.17 -5.33
C TRP A 63 -1.92 -14.16 -6.45
N LEU A 64 -2.61 -14.27 -7.59
CA LEU A 64 -2.49 -13.31 -8.69
C LEU A 64 -2.99 -11.91 -8.28
N LEU A 65 -4.09 -11.84 -7.53
CA LEU A 65 -4.64 -10.56 -7.06
C LEU A 65 -3.74 -9.91 -6.00
N VAL A 66 -3.31 -10.69 -5.00
CA VAL A 66 -2.42 -10.22 -3.94
C VAL A 66 -1.06 -9.84 -4.52
N GLY A 67 -0.48 -10.71 -5.35
CA GLY A 67 0.81 -10.47 -6.02
C GLY A 67 0.77 -9.27 -6.95
N GLY A 68 -0.30 -9.13 -7.75
CA GLY A 68 -0.51 -7.97 -8.62
C GLY A 68 -0.60 -6.66 -7.84
N ALA A 69 -1.32 -6.65 -6.72
CA ALA A 69 -1.40 -5.48 -5.84
C ALA A 69 -0.03 -5.14 -5.22
N LEU A 70 0.72 -6.13 -4.74
CA LEU A 70 2.07 -5.91 -4.19
C LEU A 70 3.06 -5.40 -5.23
N VAL A 71 2.99 -5.91 -6.47
CA VAL A 71 3.80 -5.42 -7.59
C VAL A 71 3.40 -3.99 -7.94
N ALA A 72 2.10 -3.67 -7.96
CA ALA A 72 1.63 -2.30 -8.20
C ALA A 72 2.14 -1.34 -7.12
N VAL A 73 2.11 -1.74 -5.84
CA VAL A 73 2.69 -0.97 -4.72
C VAL A 73 4.19 -0.77 -4.93
N ALA A 74 4.95 -1.83 -5.24
CA ALA A 74 6.39 -1.73 -5.44
C ALA A 74 6.76 -0.82 -6.63
N LEU A 75 6.04 -0.93 -7.74
CA LEU A 75 6.24 -0.06 -8.91
C LEU A 75 5.87 1.40 -8.59
N ALA A 76 4.78 1.62 -7.84
CA ALA A 76 4.39 2.95 -7.40
C ALA A 76 5.44 3.57 -6.46
N ASP A 77 5.99 2.79 -5.53
CA ASP A 77 7.02 3.26 -4.60
C ASP A 77 8.32 3.60 -5.32
N LEU A 78 8.80 2.68 -6.16
CA LEU A 78 10.03 2.88 -6.95
C LEU A 78 9.92 4.05 -7.92
N SER A 79 8.71 4.38 -8.40
CA SER A 79 8.49 5.55 -9.25
C SER A 79 8.83 6.88 -8.56
N GLY A 80 8.86 6.90 -7.22
CA GLY A 80 9.12 8.10 -6.43
C GLY A 80 7.98 9.11 -6.41
N LEU A 81 6.82 8.79 -7.01
CA LEU A 81 5.63 9.64 -7.05
C LEU A 81 4.74 9.50 -5.79
N SER A 82 5.08 8.58 -4.88
CA SER A 82 4.29 8.28 -3.67
C SER A 82 4.91 8.79 -2.36
N LYS A 83 5.94 9.64 -2.41
CA LYS A 83 6.64 10.11 -1.19
C LYS A 83 5.66 10.85 -0.26
N ALA A 84 5.40 10.30 0.93
CA ALA A 84 4.45 10.82 1.91
C ALA A 84 2.98 10.91 1.46
N GLU A 85 2.61 10.24 0.37
CA GLU A 85 1.22 10.23 -0.17
C GLU A 85 0.61 8.83 -0.17
N VAL A 86 1.27 7.86 0.49
CA VAL A 86 0.89 6.44 0.42
C VAL A 86 -0.50 6.15 0.98
N GLU A 87 -0.93 6.90 1.99
CA GLU A 87 -2.29 6.79 2.52
C GLU A 87 -3.35 7.12 1.45
N ARG A 88 -3.06 8.06 0.54
CA ARG A 88 -4.01 8.43 -0.53
C ARG A 88 -3.92 7.47 -1.71
N ILE A 89 -2.70 7.05 -2.07
CA ILE A 89 -2.44 6.30 -3.31
C ILE A 89 -2.64 4.79 -3.10
N TRP A 90 -2.23 4.25 -1.95
CA TRP A 90 -2.15 2.80 -1.73
C TRP A 90 -3.33 2.22 -0.95
N LEU A 91 -4.13 3.03 -0.23
CA LEU A 91 -5.33 2.53 0.46
C LEU A 91 -6.29 1.74 -0.46
N PRO A 92 -6.53 2.15 -1.72
CA PRO A 92 -7.33 1.35 -2.66
C PRO A 92 -6.76 -0.05 -2.96
N LEU A 93 -5.46 -0.28 -2.72
CA LEU A 93 -4.79 -1.57 -2.92
C LEU A 93 -4.90 -2.51 -1.71
N VAL A 94 -5.21 -1.98 -0.52
CA VAL A 94 -5.30 -2.76 0.73
C VAL A 94 -6.30 -3.93 0.63
N PRO A 95 -7.54 -3.75 0.10
CA PRO A 95 -8.50 -4.87 0.01
C PRO A 95 -7.98 -6.05 -0.81
N TRP A 96 -7.19 -5.80 -1.86
CA TRP A 96 -6.61 -6.85 -2.70
C TRP A 96 -5.56 -7.65 -1.94
N VAL A 97 -4.77 -7.01 -1.10
CA VAL A 97 -3.79 -7.69 -0.24
C VAL A 97 -4.48 -8.41 0.93
N LEU A 98 -5.57 -7.84 1.47
CA LEU A 98 -6.38 -8.47 2.52
C LEU A 98 -6.96 -9.82 2.09
N LEU A 99 -7.17 -10.06 0.78
CA LEU A 99 -7.58 -11.38 0.27
C LEU A 99 -6.65 -12.51 0.71
N ALA A 100 -5.38 -12.22 1.01
CA ALA A 100 -4.44 -13.21 1.55
C ALA A 100 -5.00 -13.87 2.83
N THR A 101 -5.73 -13.12 3.67
CA THR A 101 -6.31 -13.60 4.93
C THR A 101 -7.34 -14.72 4.77
N SER A 102 -7.85 -14.94 3.55
CA SER A 102 -8.67 -16.13 3.23
C SER A 102 -7.93 -17.45 3.46
N SER A 103 -6.60 -17.43 3.45
CA SER A 103 -5.74 -18.59 3.72
C SER A 103 -5.57 -18.90 5.22
N LEU A 104 -6.05 -18.02 6.11
CA LEU A 104 -5.92 -18.25 7.55
C LEU A 104 -6.93 -19.31 8.04
N PRO A 105 -6.50 -20.25 8.92
CA PRO A 105 -7.39 -21.27 9.45
C PRO A 105 -8.62 -20.68 10.14
N ALA A 106 -9.82 -21.19 9.81
CA ALA A 106 -11.08 -20.71 10.39
C ALA A 106 -11.08 -20.72 11.92
N VAL A 107 -10.49 -21.77 12.53
CA VAL A 107 -10.38 -21.97 13.98
C VAL A 107 -9.61 -20.82 14.68
N ARG A 108 -8.70 -20.14 13.96
CA ARG A 108 -7.83 -19.08 14.52
C ARG A 108 -8.27 -17.67 14.13
N ARG A 109 -9.41 -17.49 13.46
CA ARG A 109 -9.87 -16.16 13.00
C ARG A 109 -10.02 -15.15 14.14
N ARG A 110 -10.64 -15.57 15.25
CA ARG A 110 -10.80 -14.72 16.45
C ARG A 110 -9.46 -14.30 17.04
N THR A 111 -8.49 -15.22 17.09
CA THR A 111 -7.13 -14.90 17.54
C THR A 111 -6.48 -13.86 16.63
N TRP A 112 -6.59 -14.02 15.30
CA TRP A 112 -6.02 -13.05 14.36
C TRP A 112 -6.68 -11.67 14.41
N LEU A 113 -8.00 -11.61 14.64
CA LEU A 113 -8.69 -10.35 14.91
C LEU A 113 -8.19 -9.72 16.20
N GLY A 114 -8.04 -10.50 17.27
CA GLY A 114 -7.48 -10.04 18.53
C GLY A 114 -6.06 -9.48 18.36
N VAL A 115 -5.22 -10.16 17.57
CA VAL A 115 -3.85 -9.69 17.27
C VAL A 115 -3.88 -8.39 16.45
N GLN A 116 -4.78 -8.25 15.48
CA GLN A 116 -4.93 -7.00 14.71
C GLN A 116 -5.38 -5.83 15.59
N VAL A 117 -6.38 -6.06 16.45
CA VAL A 117 -6.86 -5.05 17.41
C VAL A 117 -5.74 -4.67 18.38
N ALA A 118 -5.04 -5.66 18.93
CA ALA A 118 -3.93 -5.41 19.84
C ALA A 118 -2.79 -4.63 19.17
N ALA A 119 -2.46 -4.94 17.91
CA ALA A 119 -1.47 -4.20 17.14
C ALA A 119 -1.91 -2.75 16.88
N GLY A 120 -3.17 -2.54 16.49
CA GLY A 120 -3.73 -1.20 16.31
C GLY A 120 -3.73 -0.38 17.59
N LEU A 121 -4.14 -0.97 18.72
CA LEU A 121 -4.08 -0.33 20.03
C LEU A 121 -2.64 -0.03 20.45
N ALA A 122 -1.71 -0.96 20.23
CA ALA A 122 -0.30 -0.74 20.55
C ALA A 122 0.28 0.43 19.75
N LEU A 123 -0.08 0.57 18.48
CA LEU A 123 0.32 1.71 17.64
C LEU A 123 -0.29 3.00 18.15
N GLU A 124 -1.59 3.02 18.42
CA GLU A 124 -2.28 4.20 18.95
C GLU A 124 -1.67 4.67 20.28
N LEU A 125 -1.33 3.73 21.17
CA LEU A 125 -0.75 4.05 22.47
C LEU A 125 0.74 4.42 22.39
N ALA A 126 1.48 3.87 21.43
CA ALA A 126 2.91 4.11 21.29
C ALA A 126 3.23 5.38 20.50
N VAL A 127 2.40 5.73 19.52
CA VAL A 127 2.62 6.92 18.71
C VAL A 127 2.15 8.13 19.50
N ILE A 128 3.11 8.86 20.09
CA ILE A 128 2.85 10.16 20.67
C ILE A 128 2.57 11.11 19.51
N GLN A 129 1.33 11.54 19.45
CA GLN A 129 0.86 12.46 18.43
C GLN A 129 1.06 13.88 18.96
N PRO A 130 1.95 14.69 18.36
CA PRO A 130 2.12 16.08 18.76
C PRO A 130 0.97 16.90 18.17
N TRP A 131 -0.20 16.80 18.81
CA TRP A 131 -1.28 17.78 18.64
C TRP A 131 -1.79 18.22 20.01
#